data_AF-A0A7W0U1N2-F1
#
_entry.id   AF-A0A7W0U1N2-F1
#
_cell.length_a   1.000
_cell.length_b   1.000
_cell.length_c   1.000
_cell.angle_alpha   90.00
_cell.angle_beta   90.00
_cell.angle_gamma   90.00
#
_symmetry.space_group_name_H-M   'P 1'
#
loop_
_entity.id
_entity.type
_entity.pdbx_description
1 polymer ?
#
loop_
_entity_poly.entity_id
_entity_poly.type
_entity_poly.pdbx_seq_one_letter_code
_entity_poly.pdbx_strand_id
1 'polypeptide(L)' 'GRGAAAVEAAARAVLAAEPGVTLDYLALTDPWLRPPPSYGEARLLVAGRVGSTRLIDNIPIALSGQPPSIRGDRRG' A
#
# COMPACT_ATOMS: atom_id res chain seq x y z
N GLY A 1 -12.51 1.12 -4.14
CA GLY A 1 -12.15 0.23 -3.01
C GLY A 1 -10.71 0.49 -2.59
N ARG A 2 -10.31 0.08 -1.37
CA ARG A 2 -8.91 0.18 -0.92
C ARG A 2 -8.13 -1.04 -1.44
N GLY A 3 -7.92 -1.09 -2.75
CA GLY A 3 -7.02 -2.08 -3.35
C GLY A 3 -5.56 -1.68 -3.14
N ALA A 4 -4.64 -2.66 -3.19
CA ALA A 4 -3.21 -2.43 -2.97
C ALA A 4 -2.66 -1.28 -3.83
N ALA A 5 -2.89 -1.32 -5.14
CA ALA A 5 -2.44 -0.28 -6.07
C ALA A 5 -3.02 1.11 -5.77
N ALA A 6 -4.27 1.19 -5.32
CA ALA A 6 -4.90 2.46 -4.98
C ALA A 6 -4.29 3.08 -3.71
N VAL A 7 -3.94 2.24 -2.73
CA VAL A 7 -3.26 2.67 -1.50
C VAL A 7 -1.86 3.20 -1.82
N GLU A 8 -1.08 2.45 -2.61
CA GLU A 8 0.25 2.90 -3.01
C GLU A 8 0.20 4.19 -3.83
N ALA A 9 -0.72 4.30 -4.79
CA ALA A 9 -0.88 5.50 -5.60
C ALA A 9 -1.23 6.73 -4.74
N ALA A 10 -2.16 6.58 -3.78
CA ALA A 10 -2.54 7.67 -2.88
C ALA A 10 -1.35 8.12 -2.00
N ALA A 11 -0.61 7.18 -1.42
CA ALA A 11 0.56 7.51 -0.61
C ALA A 11 1.67 8.18 -1.44
N ARG A 12 1.92 7.71 -2.66
CA ARG A 12 2.87 8.37 -3.59
C ARG A 12 2.44 9.79 -3.94
N ALA A 13 1.14 10.03 -4.17
CA ALA A 13 0.64 11.35 -4.49
C ALA A 13 0.86 12.36 -3.35
N VAL A 14 0.63 11.94 -2.10
CA VAL A 14 0.89 12.76 -0.90
C VAL A 14 2.38 13.07 -0.79
N LEU A 15 3.25 12.06 -0.87
CA LEU A 15 4.70 12.26 -0.77
C LEU A 15 5.26 13.14 -1.90
N ALA A 16 4.73 13.02 -3.11
CA ALA A 16 5.13 13.84 -4.25
C ALA A 16 4.75 15.33 -4.10
N ALA A 17 3.73 15.64 -3.29
CA ALA A 17 3.35 17.02 -2.98
C ALA A 17 4.27 17.69 -1.95
N GLU A 18 5.17 16.92 -1.31
CA GLU A 18 6.07 17.40 -0.25
C GLU A 18 7.54 17.44 -0.75
N PRO A 19 7.98 18.53 -1.41
CA PRO A 19 9.31 18.60 -2.04
C PRO A 19 10.48 18.52 -1.05
N GLY A 20 10.24 18.75 0.24
CA GLY A 20 11.24 18.58 1.30
C GLY A 20 11.54 17.11 1.66
N VAL A 21 10.77 16.16 1.12
CA VAL A 21 10.91 14.73 1.40
C VAL A 21 11.51 14.01 0.19
N THR A 22 12.67 13.40 0.37
CA THR A 22 13.23 12.45 -0.61
C THR A 22 12.84 11.04 -0.21
N LEU A 23 12.06 10.35 -1.04
CA LEU A 23 11.57 9.01 -0.73
C LEU A 23 12.68 7.95 -0.94
N ASP A 24 12.99 7.17 0.10
CA ASP A 24 13.86 5.99 -0.01
C ASP A 24 13.03 4.77 -0.46
N TYR A 25 11.93 4.48 0.24
CA TYR A 25 10.99 3.45 -0.15
C TYR A 25 9.57 3.76 0.30
N LEU A 26 8.62 3.20 -0.44
CA LEU A 26 7.23 3.03 -0.07
C LEU A 26 6.82 1.62 -0.48
N ALA A 27 6.36 0.80 0.46
CA ALA A 27 6.01 -0.59 0.21
C ALA A 27 4.75 -0.99 0.97
N LEU A 28 3.83 -1.68 0.28
CA LEU A 28 2.70 -2.35 0.91
C LEU A 28 3.03 -3.84 1.08
N THR A 29 2.84 -4.37 2.28
CA THR A 29 3.12 -5.77 2.65
C THR A 29 1.95 -6.38 3.41
N ASP A 30 1.99 -7.68 3.69
CA ASP A 30 1.22 -8.24 4.80
C ASP A 30 1.81 -7.80 6.17
N PRO A 31 1.18 -8.11 7.31
CA PRO A 31 1.71 -7.77 8.64
C PRO A 31 3.08 -8.38 8.97
N TRP A 32 3.51 -9.40 8.22
CA TRP A 32 4.74 -10.18 8.40
C TRP A 32 5.79 -9.86 7.32
N LEU A 33 5.64 -8.74 6.62
CA LEU A 33 6.56 -8.24 5.60
C LEU A 33 6.66 -9.12 4.34
N ARG A 34 5.64 -9.93 4.06
CA ARG A 34 5.50 -10.71 2.83
C ARG A 34 4.70 -9.89 1.78
N PRO A 35 4.60 -10.36 0.53
CA PRO A 35 3.78 -9.67 -0.47
C PRO A 35 2.36 -9.37 0.03
N PRO A 36 1.79 -8.21 -0.34
CA PRO A 36 0.51 -7.77 0.20
C PRO A 36 -0.62 -8.70 -0.27
N PRO A 37 -1.59 -9.02 0.60
CA PRO A 37 -2.73 -9.83 0.20
C PRO A 37 -3.67 -9.02 -0.71
N SER A 38 -4.52 -9.70 -1.48
CA SER A 38 -5.55 -9.02 -2.31
C SER A 38 -6.70 -8.43 -1.49
N TYR A 39 -6.92 -8.93 -0.27
CA TYR A 39 -7.90 -8.48 0.71
C TYR A 39 -7.41 -8.73 2.14
N GLY A 40 -7.95 -8.01 3.12
CA GLY A 40 -7.63 -8.21 4.54
C GLY A 40 -6.49 -7.30 5.04
N GLU A 41 -5.81 -7.74 6.10
CA GLU A 41 -4.80 -6.93 6.78
C GLU A 41 -3.52 -6.79 5.95
N ALA A 42 -3.04 -5.56 5.86
CA ALA A 42 -1.80 -5.17 5.22
C ALA A 42 -1.07 -4.13 6.09
N ARG A 43 0.17 -3.82 5.71
CA ARG A 43 0.98 -2.79 6.34
C ARG A 43 1.62 -1.92 5.26
N LEU A 44 1.45 -0.61 5.38
CA LEU A 44 2.17 0.35 4.55
C LEU A 44 3.43 0.76 5.30
N LEU A 45 4.58 0.63 4.64
CA LEU A 45 5.89 1.01 5.13
C LEU A 45 6.41 2.18 4.31
N VAL A 46 7.00 3.16 4.98
CA VAL A 46 7.65 4.29 4.32
C VAL A 46 8.99 4.62 4.99
N ALA A 47 9.97 4.98 4.18
CA ALA A 47 11.16 5.67 4.65
C ALA A 47 11.54 6.77 3.66
N GLY A 48 12.00 7.89 4.19
CA GLY A 48 12.45 9.02 3.40
C GLY A 48 13.36 9.93 4.20
N ARG A 49 13.91 10.93 3.52
CA ARG A 49 14.83 11.91 4.11
C ARG A 49 14.24 13.29 4.08
N VAL A 50 14.43 14.02 5.18
CA VAL A 50 14.15 15.45 5.31
C VAL A 50 15.46 16.12 5.69
N GLY A 51 16.06 16.85 4.75
CA GLY A 51 17.46 17.28 4.85
C GLY A 51 18.39 16.07 5.00
N SER A 52 19.22 16.06 6.06
CA SER A 52 20.12 14.94 6.36
C SER A 52 19.48 13.81 7.18
N THR A 53 18.30 14.04 7.74
CA THR A 53 17.67 13.11 8.67
C THR A 53 16.84 12.07 7.92
N ARG A 54 17.03 10.80 8.25
CA ARG A 54 16.25 9.69 7.71
C ARG A 54 15.13 9.32 8.66
N LEU A 55 13.89 9.38 8.18
CA LEU A 55 12.68 9.04 8.91
C LEU A 55 12.12 7.72 8.41
N ILE A 56 11.49 6.98 9.32
CA ILE A 56 10.74 5.76 9.03
C ILE A 56 9.35 5.87 9.67
N ASP A 57 8.35 5.35 8.99
CA ASP A 57 7.02 5.19 9.56
C ASP A 57 6.32 3.96 8.94
N ASN A 58 5.30 3.45 9.64
CA ASN A 58 4.45 2.38 9.15
C ASN A 58 3.06 2.46 9.76
N ILE A 59 2.04 2.06 8.99
CA ILE A 59 0.66 2.03 9.46
C ILE A 59 -0.05 0.73 9.00
N PRO A 60 -0.97 0.20 9.81
CA PRO A 60 -1.84 -0.89 9.37
C PRO A 60 -2.84 -0.39 8.31
N ILE A 61 -3.15 -1.24 7.33
CA ILE A 61 -4.13 -0.98 6.27
C ILE A 61 -5.08 -2.17 6.18
N ALA A 62 -6.38 -1.91 6.11
CA ALA A 62 -7.38 -2.91 5.74
C ALA A 62 -7.68 -2.79 4.25
N LEU A 63 -7.29 -3.81 3.47
CA LEU A 63 -7.58 -3.90 2.04
C LEU A 63 -8.97 -4.51 1.82
N SER A 64 -9.77 -3.82 1.02
CA SER A 64 -11.14 -4.21 0.68
C SER A 64 -11.28 -4.54 -0.81
N GLY A 65 -10.24 -5.15 -1.39
CA GLY A 65 -10.27 -5.64 -2.77
C GLY A 65 -11.53 -6.49 -3.00
N GLN A 66 -12.19 -6.28 -4.13
CA GLN A 66 -13.33 -7.11 -4.50
C GLN A 66 -12.82 -8.55 -4.65
N PRO A 67 -13.38 -9.54 -3.93
CA PRO A 67 -13.00 -10.93 -4.14
C PRO A 67 -13.22 -11.27 -5.63
N PRO A 68 -12.37 -12.12 -6.23
CA PRO A 68 -12.58 -12.53 -7.61
C PRO A 68 -14.01 -13.03 -7.76
N SER A 69 -14.78 -12.40 -8.63
CA SER A 69 -16.14 -12.82 -8.91
C SER A 69 -16.08 -14.23 -9.48
N ILE A 70 -16.55 -15.23 -8.71
CA ILE A 70 -16.80 -16.56 -9.27
C ILE A 70 -17.96 -16.40 -10.26
N ARG A 71 -17.62 -16.18 -11.53
CA ARG A 71 -18.60 -16.26 -12.61
C ARG A 71 -18.88 -17.74 -12.81
N GLY A 72 -19.96 -18.21 -12.16
CA GLY A 72 -20.45 -19.57 -12.33
C GLY A 72 -20.75 -19.84 -13.80
N ASP A 73 -20.01 -20.76 -14.39
CA ASP A 73 -20.42 -21.42 -15.62
C ASP A 73 -21.63 -22.29 -15.30
N ARG A 74 -22.83 -21.72 -15.42
CA ARG A 74 -24.05 -22.49 -15.62
C ARG A 74 -24.22 -22.68 -17.12
N ARG A 75 -23.60 -23.74 -17.66
CA ARG A 75 -24.10 -24.36 -18.88
C ARG A 75 -25.20 -25.34 -18.49
N GLY A 76 -26.42 -25.01 -18.94
CA GLY A 76 -27.46 -26.00 -19.19
C GLY A 76 -27.18 -26.80 -20.45
#